data_AF-A0A1F7TL30-F1
#
_entry.id   AF-A0A1F7TL30-F1
#
_cell.length_a   1.000
_cell.length_b   1.000
_cell.length_c   1.000
_cell.angle_alpha   90.00
_cell.angle_beta   90.00
_cell.angle_gamma   90.00
#
_symmetry.space_group_name_H-M   'P 1'
#
loop_
_entity.id
_entity.type
_entity.pdbx_description
1 polymer ?
#
loop_
_entity_poly.entity_id
_entity_poly.type
_entity_poly.pdbx_seq_one_letter_code
_entity_poly.pdbx_strand_id
1 'polypeptide(L)'
;MPIMNDKELRQKLLRKYVLLDACVLMEASKQPDAFIELFRLLDETGCIPVLFPLVEFEFLRNAFLKEEKAKLRSFLETFSIETLSMNPPDKFMERTARIASWYASQRLAPDLTDCAIATLLEQYADKLFLVTFNHQHFPKALFNRFHLMPTETKTGPMVAGFYEFDTERAEAFAKRFPA
;
A
#
# COMPACT_ATOMS: atom_id res chain seq x y z
N MET A 1 4.66 7.13 -15.67
CA MET A 1 4.33 8.56 -15.47
C MET A 1 5.52 9.26 -14.80
N PRO A 2 5.76 10.57 -15.01
CA PRO A 2 6.74 11.31 -14.21
C PRO A 2 6.35 11.31 -12.72
N ILE A 3 7.34 11.48 -11.85
CA ILE A 3 7.10 11.69 -10.41
C ILE A 3 6.37 13.03 -10.24
N MET A 4 5.25 12.99 -9.54
CA MET A 4 4.41 14.13 -9.22
C MET A 4 5.05 15.00 -8.15
N ASN A 5 4.90 16.31 -8.29
CA ASN A 5 5.18 17.25 -7.21
C ASN A 5 4.05 17.25 -6.16
N ASP A 6 4.25 17.96 -5.05
CA ASP A 6 3.30 17.98 -3.92
C ASP A 6 1.91 18.50 -4.30
N LYS A 7 1.83 19.48 -5.22
CA LYS A 7 0.55 20.03 -5.67
C LYS A 7 -0.24 18.98 -6.47
N GLU A 8 0.44 18.27 -7.37
CA GLU A 8 -0.15 17.20 -8.17
C GLU A 8 -0.57 16.02 -7.29
N LEU A 9 0.27 15.64 -6.32
CA LEU A 9 -0.04 14.61 -5.33
C LEU A 9 -1.33 14.94 -4.56
N ARG A 10 -1.43 16.15 -4.00
CA ARG A 10 -2.60 16.58 -3.23
C ARG A 10 -3.88 16.50 -4.04
N GLN A 11 -3.83 16.88 -5.32
CA GLN A 11 -4.97 16.74 -6.22
C GLN A 11 -5.31 15.27 -6.50
N LYS A 12 -4.29 14.43 -6.70
CA LYS A 12 -4.49 12.99 -6.95
C LYS A 12 -5.11 12.26 -5.76
N LEU A 13 -4.75 12.64 -4.53
CA LEU A 13 -5.24 12.02 -3.29
C LEU A 13 -6.62 12.53 -2.83
N LEU A 14 -7.12 13.62 -3.42
CA LEU A 14 -8.34 14.30 -2.95
C LEU A 14 -9.54 13.33 -2.87
N ARG A 15 -10.02 13.08 -1.64
CA ARG A 15 -11.16 12.17 -1.34
C ARG A 15 -11.00 10.77 -1.91
N LYS A 16 -9.77 10.25 -1.91
CA LYS A 16 -9.43 8.88 -2.34
C LYS A 16 -9.15 7.99 -1.13
N TYR A 17 -8.77 6.75 -1.38
CA TYR A 17 -8.35 5.80 -0.35
C TYR A 17 -6.86 5.50 -0.50
N VAL A 18 -6.20 5.24 0.63
CA VAL A 18 -4.80 4.83 0.63
C VAL A 18 -4.58 3.63 1.55
N LEU A 19 -4.10 2.53 0.98
CA LEU A 19 -3.64 1.39 1.75
C LEU A 19 -2.23 1.68 2.25
N LEU A 20 -2.06 1.68 3.56
CA LEU A 20 -0.74 1.76 4.20
C LEU A 20 -0.21 0.33 4.36
N ASP A 21 0.92 0.03 3.72
CA ASP A 21 1.58 -1.27 3.85
C ASP A 21 2.00 -1.53 5.31
N ALA A 22 2.10 -2.79 5.71
CA ALA A 22 2.51 -3.21 7.05
C ALA A 22 3.90 -2.66 7.40
N CYS A 23 4.82 -2.55 6.43
CA CYS A 23 6.14 -1.95 6.65
C CYS A 23 6.06 -0.46 7.03
N VAL A 24 5.12 0.29 6.45
CA VAL A 24 4.90 1.72 6.76
C VAL A 24 4.26 1.86 8.12
N LEU A 25 3.21 1.07 8.41
CA LEU A 25 2.54 1.05 9.71
C LEU A 25 3.54 0.70 10.84
N MET A 26 4.42 -0.26 10.60
CA MET A 26 5.42 -0.68 11.57
C MET A 26 6.39 0.44 11.93
N GLU A 27 6.96 1.13 10.94
CA GLU A 27 7.87 2.25 11.22
C GLU A 27 7.15 3.46 11.83
N ALA A 28 5.95 3.77 11.35
CA ALA A 28 5.12 4.83 11.92
C ALA A 28 4.75 4.55 13.40
N SER A 29 4.50 3.28 13.77
CA SER A 29 4.21 2.90 15.15
C SER A 29 5.40 3.08 16.11
N LYS A 30 6.63 2.95 15.61
CA LYS A 30 7.85 3.12 16.40
C LYS A 30 8.24 4.60 16.54
N GLN A 31 7.90 5.41 15.53
CA GLN A 31 8.39 6.77 15.37
C GLN A 31 7.31 7.70 14.80
N PRO A 32 6.16 7.89 15.49
CA PRO A 32 5.00 8.58 14.94
C PRO A 32 5.32 10.01 14.47
N ASP A 33 6.20 10.72 15.18
CA ASP A 33 6.60 12.09 14.84
C ASP A 33 7.24 12.20 13.45
N ALA A 34 7.98 11.17 13.01
CA ALA A 34 8.60 11.15 11.68
C ALA A 34 7.55 11.11 10.55
N PHE A 35 6.36 10.58 10.83
CA PHE A 35 5.30 10.35 9.86
C PHE A 35 4.16 11.38 9.94
N ILE A 36 4.29 12.42 10.79
CA ILE A 36 3.27 13.49 10.91
C ILE A 36 2.93 14.09 9.56
N GLU A 37 3.92 14.32 8.69
CA GLU A 37 3.70 14.90 7.38
C GLU A 37 2.88 14.00 6.46
N LEU A 38 3.08 12.68 6.53
CA LEU A 38 2.26 11.73 5.78
C LEU A 38 0.81 11.81 6.25
N PHE A 39 0.57 11.69 7.56
CA PHE A 39 -0.80 11.69 8.08
C PHE A 39 -1.50 13.04 7.89
N ARG A 40 -0.77 14.15 8.01
CA ARG A 40 -1.27 15.49 7.69
C ARG A 40 -1.68 15.62 6.23
N LEU A 41 -0.87 15.12 5.30
CA LEU A 41 -1.23 15.10 3.87
C LEU A 41 -2.54 14.33 3.63
N LEU A 42 -2.72 13.18 4.28
CA LEU A 42 -3.93 12.38 4.15
C LEU A 42 -5.16 13.12 4.70
N ASP A 43 -5.04 13.73 5.89
CA ASP A 43 -6.11 14.54 6.50
C ASP A 43 -6.49 15.76 5.62
N GLU A 44 -5.50 16.55 5.20
CA GLU A 44 -5.72 17.76 4.39
C GLU A 44 -6.35 17.47 3.03
N THR A 45 -6.13 16.28 2.47
CA THR A 45 -6.72 15.84 1.20
C THR A 45 -8.03 15.08 1.37
N GLY A 46 -8.44 14.79 2.62
CA GLY A 46 -9.53 13.87 2.92
C GLY A 46 -9.29 12.48 2.33
N CYS A 47 -8.03 12.08 2.14
CA CYS A 47 -7.66 10.76 1.67
C CYS A 47 -7.72 9.79 2.85
N ILE A 48 -8.62 8.82 2.77
CA ILE A 48 -8.94 7.94 3.88
C ILE A 48 -7.91 6.81 3.91
N PRO A 49 -7.10 6.68 4.99
CA PRO A 49 -6.26 5.53 5.17
C PRO A 49 -7.12 4.29 5.40
N VAL A 50 -6.76 3.20 4.75
CA VAL A 50 -7.52 1.97 4.81
C VAL A 50 -6.68 0.78 5.22
N LEU A 51 -7.27 -0.09 6.04
CA LEU A 51 -6.62 -1.30 6.52
C LEU A 51 -7.23 -2.56 5.89
N PHE A 52 -6.40 -3.34 5.22
CA PHE A 52 -6.75 -4.65 4.68
C PHE A 52 -6.42 -5.75 5.71
N PRO A 53 -7.27 -6.78 5.93
CA PRO A 53 -7.02 -7.78 6.98
C PRO A 53 -5.69 -8.53 6.92
N LEU A 54 -5.13 -8.81 5.74
CA LEU A 54 -3.80 -9.44 5.66
C LEU A 54 -2.69 -8.49 6.09
N VAL A 55 -2.84 -7.19 5.83
CA VAL A 55 -1.90 -6.16 6.27
C VAL A 55 -2.02 -5.93 7.78
N GLU A 56 -3.25 -5.91 8.33
CA GLU A 56 -3.45 -5.91 9.78
C GLU A 56 -2.79 -7.14 10.43
N PHE A 57 -2.99 -8.31 9.85
CA PHE A 57 -2.39 -9.56 10.33
C PHE A 57 -0.86 -9.45 10.36
N GLU A 58 -0.23 -9.00 9.27
CA GLU A 58 1.23 -8.83 9.24
C GLU A 58 1.74 -7.80 10.23
N PHE A 59 1.06 -6.66 10.33
CA PHE A 59 1.39 -5.61 11.28
C PHE A 59 1.35 -6.13 12.73
N LEU A 60 0.25 -6.79 13.12
CA LEU A 60 0.06 -7.31 14.47
C LEU A 60 0.89 -8.56 14.79
N ARG A 61 1.28 -9.35 13.78
CA ARG A 61 2.15 -10.54 13.94
C ARG A 61 3.54 -10.19 14.47
N ASN A 62 3.98 -8.95 14.28
CA ASN A 62 5.28 -8.48 14.76
C ASN A 62 5.33 -8.26 16.29
N ALA A 63 4.20 -8.29 16.99
CA ALA A 63 4.15 -8.25 18.44
C ALA A 63 4.24 -9.67 19.03
N PHE A 64 5.28 -9.91 19.82
CA PHE A 64 5.48 -11.20 20.50
C PHE A 64 4.77 -11.23 21.86
N LEU A 65 4.67 -10.06 22.52
CA LEU A 65 4.04 -9.91 23.82
C LEU A 65 2.62 -9.32 23.70
N LYS A 66 1.76 -9.62 24.67
CA LYS A 66 0.38 -9.13 24.70
C LYS A 66 0.31 -7.60 24.79
N GLU A 67 1.21 -7.01 25.55
CA GLU A 67 1.32 -5.57 25.77
C GLU A 67 1.75 -4.85 24.49
N GLU A 68 2.66 -5.43 23.72
CA GLU A 68 3.06 -4.92 22.40
C GLU A 68 1.88 -4.95 21.44
N LYS A 69 1.14 -6.05 21.40
CA LYS A 69 -0.05 -6.18 20.55
C LYS A 69 -1.12 -5.14 20.90
N ALA A 70 -1.32 -4.87 22.19
CA ALA A 70 -2.24 -3.83 22.65
C ALA A 70 -1.81 -2.43 22.19
N LYS A 71 -0.50 -2.12 22.26
CA LYS A 71 0.05 -0.85 21.74
C LYS A 71 -0.15 -0.71 20.23
N LEU A 72 0.12 -1.77 19.46
CA LEU A 72 -0.09 -1.75 18.00
C LEU A 72 -1.57 -1.55 17.64
N ARG A 73 -2.50 -2.18 18.37
CA ARG A 73 -3.94 -1.95 18.17
C ARG A 73 -4.34 -0.52 18.48
N SER A 74 -3.88 0.03 19.61
CA SER A 74 -4.15 1.42 19.97
C SER A 74 -3.57 2.42 18.95
N PHE A 75 -2.43 2.10 18.34
CA PHE A 75 -1.89 2.88 17.23
C PHE A 75 -2.84 2.90 16.02
N LEU A 76 -3.43 1.76 15.63
CA LEU A 76 -4.41 1.71 14.54
C LEU A 76 -5.68 2.50 14.85
N GLU A 77 -6.08 2.60 16.12
CA GLU A 77 -7.24 3.39 16.57
C GLU A 77 -6.96 4.91 16.59
N THR A 78 -5.68 5.32 16.62
CA THR A 78 -5.27 6.73 16.75
C THR A 78 -5.46 7.50 15.45
N PHE A 79 -5.19 6.85 14.32
CA PHE A 79 -5.46 7.40 13.01
C PHE A 79 -6.84 6.90 12.62
N SER A 80 -7.71 7.72 12.05
CA SER A 80 -9.04 7.31 11.56
C SER A 80 -8.94 6.36 10.36
N ILE A 81 -8.22 5.26 10.54
CA ILE A 81 -7.99 4.21 9.57
C ILE A 81 -9.29 3.45 9.49
N GLU A 82 -9.96 3.59 8.36
CA GLU A 82 -11.12 2.78 8.10
C GLU A 82 -10.63 1.36 7.81
N THR A 83 -11.04 0.39 8.61
CA THR A 83 -10.92 -0.99 8.19
C THR A 83 -11.74 -1.11 6.92
N LEU A 84 -11.08 -1.42 5.81
CA LEU A 84 -11.79 -1.80 4.61
C LEU A 84 -12.50 -3.09 4.95
N SER A 85 -13.77 -2.99 5.33
CA SER A 85 -14.72 -4.10 5.30
C SER A 85 -15.05 -4.37 3.83
N MET A 86 -14.01 -4.59 3.05
CA MET A 86 -14.13 -5.12 1.72
C MET A 86 -14.38 -6.57 1.92
N ASN A 87 -15.63 -6.96 1.73
CA ASN A 87 -15.86 -8.33 1.28
C ASN A 87 -14.88 -8.56 0.12
N PRO A 88 -13.98 -9.55 0.21
CA PRO A 88 -13.08 -9.84 -0.88
C PRO A 88 -13.96 -10.03 -2.12
N PRO A 89 -13.67 -9.32 -3.22
CA PRO A 89 -14.52 -9.36 -4.40
C PRO A 89 -14.69 -10.81 -4.89
N ASP A 90 -15.73 -11.05 -5.70
CA ASP A 90 -15.90 -12.33 -6.35
C ASP A 90 -14.58 -12.77 -7.01
N LYS A 91 -14.18 -14.01 -6.73
CA LYS A 91 -12.95 -14.60 -7.26
C LYS A 91 -11.66 -13.88 -6.83
N PHE A 92 -11.64 -13.19 -5.69
CA PHE A 92 -10.44 -12.51 -5.17
C PHE A 92 -9.20 -13.40 -5.21
N MET A 93 -9.29 -14.64 -4.72
CA MET A 93 -8.17 -15.58 -4.71
C MET A 93 -7.74 -16.03 -6.11
N GLU A 94 -8.67 -16.17 -7.06
CA GLU A 94 -8.35 -16.46 -8.47
C GLU A 94 -7.55 -15.31 -9.09
N ARG A 95 -7.96 -14.06 -8.82
CA ARG A 95 -7.26 -12.86 -9.28
C ARG A 95 -5.89 -12.69 -8.62
N THR A 96 -5.79 -12.95 -7.31
CA THR A 96 -4.51 -12.95 -6.59
C THR A 96 -3.56 -14.01 -7.13
N ALA A 97 -4.05 -15.20 -7.46
CA ALA A 97 -3.25 -16.23 -8.12
C ALA A 97 -2.76 -15.80 -9.51
N ARG A 98 -3.62 -15.13 -10.30
CA ARG A 98 -3.24 -14.53 -11.58
C ARG A 98 -2.12 -13.48 -11.43
N ILE A 99 -2.25 -12.57 -10.46
CA ILE A 99 -1.20 -11.58 -10.16
C ILE A 99 0.10 -12.28 -9.78
N ALA A 100 0.05 -13.33 -8.95
CA ALA A 100 1.23 -14.11 -8.59
C ALA A 100 1.92 -14.72 -9.84
N SER A 101 1.15 -15.24 -10.80
CA SER A 101 1.68 -15.72 -12.08
C SER A 101 2.38 -14.61 -12.88
N TRP A 102 1.82 -13.40 -12.90
CA TRP A 102 2.46 -12.24 -13.56
C TRP A 102 3.73 -11.76 -12.87
N TYR A 103 3.83 -11.92 -11.55
CA TYR A 103 5.07 -11.63 -10.83
C TYR A 103 6.12 -12.72 -11.10
N ALA A 104 5.71 -13.99 -11.12
CA ALA A 104 6.59 -15.11 -11.43
C ALA A 104 7.18 -15.02 -12.85
N SER A 105 6.41 -14.56 -13.85
CA SER A 105 6.93 -14.34 -15.21
C SER A 105 7.98 -13.22 -15.29
N GLN A 106 8.04 -12.36 -14.28
CA GLN A 106 9.09 -11.34 -14.09
C GLN A 106 10.21 -11.81 -13.14
N ARG A 107 10.23 -13.09 -12.74
CA ARG A 107 11.16 -13.67 -11.76
C ARG A 107 11.09 -12.99 -10.39
N LEU A 108 9.91 -12.50 -10.02
CA LEU A 108 9.60 -12.00 -8.69
C LEU A 108 8.88 -13.09 -7.89
N ALA A 109 9.16 -13.14 -6.59
CA ALA A 109 8.55 -14.07 -5.64
C ALA A 109 7.90 -13.27 -4.49
N PRO A 110 6.80 -12.54 -4.76
CA PRO A 110 6.07 -11.80 -3.73
C PRO A 110 5.44 -12.77 -2.74
N ASP A 111 5.15 -12.29 -1.54
CA ASP A 111 4.29 -13.05 -0.63
C ASP A 111 2.80 -12.92 -1.02
N LEU A 112 1.94 -13.63 -0.27
CA LEU A 112 0.50 -13.59 -0.48
C LEU A 112 -0.08 -12.19 -0.24
N THR A 113 0.45 -11.45 0.73
CA THR A 113 -0.05 -10.14 1.12
C THR A 113 0.22 -9.13 0.01
N ASP A 114 1.43 -9.11 -0.54
CA ASP A 114 1.81 -8.29 -1.69
C ASP A 114 0.91 -8.57 -2.90
N CYS A 115 0.65 -9.84 -3.21
CA CYS A 115 -0.25 -10.24 -4.31
C CYS A 115 -1.69 -9.78 -4.04
N ALA A 116 -2.15 -9.90 -2.80
CA ALA A 116 -3.50 -9.49 -2.41
C ALA A 116 -3.67 -7.97 -2.46
N ILE A 117 -2.67 -7.19 -2.02
CA ILE A 117 -2.62 -5.74 -2.18
C ILE A 117 -2.70 -5.37 -3.67
N ALA A 118 -1.90 -6.01 -4.51
CA ALA A 118 -1.92 -5.82 -5.95
C ALA A 118 -3.31 -6.07 -6.57
N THR A 119 -4.00 -7.14 -6.16
CA THR A 119 -5.38 -7.42 -6.58
C THR A 119 -6.36 -6.33 -6.16
N LEU A 120 -6.22 -5.77 -4.95
CA LEU A 120 -7.05 -4.65 -4.51
C LEU A 120 -6.78 -3.38 -5.32
N LEU A 121 -5.51 -3.07 -5.59
CA LEU A 121 -5.14 -1.92 -6.40
C LEU A 121 -5.67 -2.05 -7.85
N GLU A 122 -5.65 -3.26 -8.43
CA GLU A 122 -6.26 -3.53 -9.73
C GLU A 122 -7.77 -3.29 -9.69
N GLN A 123 -8.46 -3.86 -8.70
CA GLN A 123 -9.93 -3.79 -8.61
C GLN A 123 -10.43 -2.36 -8.37
N TYR A 124 -9.69 -1.56 -7.62
CA TYR A 124 -10.05 -0.19 -7.23
C TYR A 124 -9.11 0.83 -7.87
N ALA A 125 -8.65 0.55 -9.10
CA ALA A 125 -7.82 1.46 -9.88
C ALA A 125 -8.38 2.90 -9.86
N ASP A 126 -7.48 3.88 -9.78
CA ASP A 126 -7.76 5.32 -9.62
C ASP A 126 -8.49 5.74 -8.33
N LYS A 127 -8.88 4.81 -7.47
CA LYS A 127 -9.58 5.08 -6.20
C LYS A 127 -8.76 4.68 -4.98
N LEU A 128 -7.98 3.61 -5.10
CA LEU A 128 -7.12 3.09 -4.06
C LEU A 128 -5.66 3.23 -4.48
N PHE A 129 -4.86 3.83 -3.62
CA PHE A 129 -3.41 3.92 -3.76
C PHE A 129 -2.71 3.11 -2.68
N LEU A 130 -1.44 2.81 -2.90
CA LEU A 130 -0.59 2.14 -1.92
C LEU A 130 0.53 3.07 -1.48
N VAL A 131 0.82 3.08 -0.19
CA VAL A 131 2.04 3.68 0.37
C VAL A 131 2.89 2.56 0.97
N THR A 132 4.11 2.41 0.48
CA THR A 132 5.03 1.33 0.88
C THR A 132 6.49 1.76 0.83
N PHE A 133 7.33 1.11 1.66
CA PHE A 133 8.79 1.13 1.55
C PHE A 133 9.34 -0.02 0.69
N ASN A 134 8.54 -1.06 0.42
CA ASN A 134 8.93 -2.27 -0.29
C ASN A 134 8.85 -2.11 -1.83
N HIS A 135 9.61 -1.15 -2.37
CA HIS A 135 9.50 -0.77 -3.78
C HIS A 135 9.73 -1.92 -4.78
N GLN A 136 10.48 -2.94 -4.38
CA GLN A 136 10.83 -4.09 -5.21
C GLN A 136 9.65 -5.06 -5.43
N HIS A 137 8.61 -5.02 -4.59
CA HIS A 137 7.45 -5.91 -4.69
C HIS A 137 6.36 -5.37 -5.64
N PHE A 138 6.49 -4.14 -6.14
CA PHE A 138 5.49 -3.51 -7.01
C PHE A 138 6.12 -3.16 -8.37
N PRO A 139 6.19 -4.12 -9.31
CA PRO A 139 6.92 -3.97 -10.56
C PRO A 139 6.33 -2.91 -11.47
N LYS A 140 7.21 -2.18 -12.18
CA LYS A 140 6.81 -1.17 -13.18
C LYS A 140 6.01 -1.75 -14.36
N ALA A 141 5.97 -3.06 -14.54
CA ALA A 141 5.11 -3.66 -15.55
C ALA A 141 3.62 -3.56 -15.20
N LEU A 142 3.27 -3.44 -13.92
CA LEU A 142 1.90 -3.43 -13.43
C LEU A 142 1.55 -2.15 -12.66
N PHE A 143 2.55 -1.45 -12.11
CA PHE A 143 2.33 -0.31 -11.25
C PHE A 143 2.98 0.98 -11.75
N ASN A 144 2.36 2.10 -11.44
CA ASN A 144 2.96 3.42 -11.54
C ASN A 144 3.36 3.88 -10.13
N ARG A 145 4.65 4.11 -9.91
CA ARG A 145 5.11 4.86 -8.74
C ARG A 145 5.04 6.34 -9.10
N PHE A 146 4.02 7.03 -8.60
CA PHE A 146 3.74 8.40 -9.01
C PHE A 146 4.27 9.44 -8.03
N HIS A 147 4.64 9.09 -6.80
CA HIS A 147 5.26 10.03 -5.87
C HIS A 147 6.23 9.32 -4.92
N LEU A 148 7.21 10.07 -4.42
CA LEU A 148 8.19 9.64 -3.43
C LEU A 148 8.21 10.69 -2.32
N MET A 149 7.94 10.25 -1.09
CA MET A 149 7.93 11.10 0.09
C MET A 149 9.10 10.68 1.00
N PRO A 150 10.23 11.42 0.99
CA PRO A 150 11.30 11.20 1.92
C PRO A 150 10.81 11.41 3.36
N THR A 151 11.26 10.55 4.27
CA THR A 151 10.90 10.57 5.68
C THR A 151 12.17 10.38 6.50
N GLU A 152 12.52 11.38 7.30
CA GLU A 152 13.68 11.30 8.19
C GLU A 152 13.28 10.53 9.45
N THR A 153 13.94 9.40 9.71
CA THR A 153 13.69 8.58 10.90
C THR A 153 14.95 8.50 11.76
N LYS A 154 14.82 8.06 13.01
CA LYS A 154 15.96 7.86 13.94
C LYS A 154 16.97 6.83 13.43
N THR A 155 16.56 5.92 12.54
CA THR A 155 17.42 4.90 11.93
C THR A 155 17.99 5.33 10.58
N GLY A 156 17.64 6.54 10.12
CA GLY A 156 18.09 7.13 8.86
C GLY A 156 16.94 7.51 7.92
N PRO A 157 17.25 8.08 6.75
CA PRO A 157 16.25 8.47 5.77
C PRO A 157 15.60 7.22 5.15
N MET A 158 14.27 7.23 5.12
CA MET A 158 13.44 6.27 4.40
C MET A 158 12.65 7.01 3.31
N VAL A 159 12.17 6.30 2.29
CA VAL A 159 11.40 6.94 1.21
C VAL A 159 10.11 6.17 0.99
N ALA A 160 8.99 6.75 1.41
CA ALA A 160 7.67 6.18 1.16
C ALA A 160 7.31 6.41 -0.31
N GLY A 161 6.97 5.33 -1.02
CA GLY A 161 6.54 5.41 -2.41
C GLY A 161 5.03 5.32 -2.49
N PHE A 162 4.43 6.20 -3.30
CA PHE A 162 3.01 6.14 -3.64
C PHE A 162 2.82 5.42 -4.96
N TYR A 163 1.97 4.40 -4.95
CA TYR A 163 1.73 3.51 -6.08
C TYR A 163 0.26 3.43 -6.44
N GLU A 164 0.01 3.26 -7.74
CA GLU A 164 -1.29 2.88 -8.29
C GLU A 164 -1.10 1.73 -9.29
N PHE A 165 -2.16 0.95 -9.48
CA PHE A 165 -2.20 -0.02 -10.55
C PHE A 165 -2.35 0.69 -11.90
N ASP A 166 -1.58 0.27 -12.89
CA ASP A 166 -1.66 0.81 -14.25
C ASP A 166 -2.38 -0.20 -15.15
N THR A 167 -3.68 0.03 -15.34
CA THR A 167 -4.57 -0.87 -16.08
C THR A 167 -4.10 -1.08 -17.52
N GLU A 168 -3.66 -0.02 -18.21
CA GLU A 168 -3.22 -0.11 -19.60
C GLU A 168 -1.94 -0.96 -19.73
N ARG A 169 -0.96 -0.73 -18.84
CA ARG A 169 0.27 -1.55 -18.81
C ARG A 169 -0.05 -3.00 -18.42
N ALA A 170 -0.94 -3.22 -17.48
CA ALA A 170 -1.35 -4.56 -17.08
C ALA A 170 -2.06 -5.31 -18.22
N GLU A 171 -2.92 -4.65 -18.99
CA GLU A 171 -3.56 -5.25 -20.17
C GLU A 171 -2.54 -5.60 -21.26
N ALA A 172 -1.59 -4.71 -21.54
CA ALA A 172 -0.50 -4.98 -22.47
C ALA A 172 0.38 -6.14 -21.98
N PHE A 173 0.64 -6.20 -20.68
CA PHE A 173 1.40 -7.28 -20.05
C PHE A 173 0.66 -8.62 -20.15
N ALA A 174 -0.64 -8.66 -19.85
CA ALA A 174 -1.48 -9.85 -19.91
C ALA A 174 -1.54 -10.45 -21.32
N LYS A 175 -1.52 -9.63 -22.38
CA LYS A 175 -1.44 -10.10 -23.77
C LYS A 175 -0.13 -10.83 -24.08
N ARG A 176 0.96 -10.44 -23.41
CA ARG A 176 2.30 -11.04 -23.59
C ARG A 176 2.51 -12.25 -22.68
N PHE A 177 1.88 -12.25 -21.52
CA PHE A 177 1.99 -13.28 -20.49
C PHE A 177 0.58 -13.68 -20.00
N PRO A 178 -0.16 -14.47 -20.80
CA PRO A 178 -1.45 -14.99 -20.35
C PRO A 178 -1.22 -15.87 -19.11
N ALA A 179 -2.02 -15.61 -18.08
CA ALA A 179 -2.01 -16.35 -16.82
C ALA A 179 -2.97 -17.55 -16.87
#